data_AF-A0A399Y0V4-F1
#
_entry.id   AF-A0A399Y0V4-F1
#
_cell.length_a   1.000
_cell.length_b   1.000
_cell.length_c   1.000
_cell.angle_alpha   90.00
_cell.angle_beta   90.00
_cell.angle_gamma   90.00
#
_symmetry.space_group_name_H-M   'P 1'
#
loop_
_entity.id
_entity.type
_entity.pdbx_description
1 polymer ?
#
loop_
_entity_poly.entity_id
_entity_poly.type
_entity_poly.pdbx_seq_one_letter_code
_entity_poly.pdbx_strand_id
1 'polypeptide(L)'
;MFDRRDDRGGILPLTCVVMCFVALGFVGAARLGAQGVALAKSDAAAEAAALAAAIGADEREAARANGAELAWRRSSSQAGGGRPNSELPSEPGEIEVEILYRDKRAWAAAIPPAGTGAPGTGAPGTQAGGKRNGLAPEMLNALRRADDALAQRGLPAPVPVVSGYRSVEEQMALWARRATNPYPVAPPGKSAHNIGMAIDVPRGWVGPLQSVAAEAGLCQPFPQRDPIHFAPATSVECGGRARGRAPSPLGAVLRQPPRGR
;
A
#
# COMPACT_ATOMS: atom_id res chain seq x y z
N MET A 1 -14.36 50.99 59.08
CA MET A 1 -13.92 49.58 59.18
C MET A 1 -14.87 48.78 58.31
N PHE A 2 -14.56 48.63 57.01
CA PHE A 2 -15.38 47.86 56.08
C PHE A 2 -14.75 46.49 55.87
N ASP A 3 -15.60 45.49 56.03
CA ASP A 3 -15.32 44.07 56.18
C ASP A 3 -14.94 43.45 54.82
N ARG A 4 -13.68 43.02 54.68
CA ARG A 4 -13.21 42.17 53.56
C ARG A 4 -13.71 40.74 53.82
N ARG A 5 -14.94 40.43 53.46
CA ARG A 5 -15.44 39.05 53.45
C ARG A 5 -15.41 38.47 52.03
N ASP A 6 -14.43 37.58 51.84
CA ASP A 6 -14.52 36.31 51.10
C ASP A 6 -15.22 36.26 49.73
N ASP A 7 -14.51 36.73 48.69
CA ASP A 7 -14.76 36.35 47.28
C ASP A 7 -14.11 35.00 46.90
N ARG A 8 -13.74 34.15 47.88
CA ARG A 8 -12.96 32.91 47.64
C ARG A 8 -13.79 31.67 47.26
N GLY A 9 -15.12 31.78 47.17
CA GLY A 9 -16.02 30.63 46.96
C GLY A 9 -16.45 30.33 45.51
N GLY A 10 -16.33 31.28 44.58
CA GLY A 10 -16.99 31.17 43.26
C GLY A 10 -16.22 30.43 42.15
N ILE A 11 -14.89 30.34 42.26
CA ILE A 11 -14.05 29.84 41.15
C ILE A 11 -13.97 28.31 41.12
N LEU A 12 -14.09 27.66 42.28
CA LEU A 12 -13.97 26.21 42.41
C LEU A 12 -15.05 25.44 41.63
N PRO A 13 -16.37 25.74 41.75
CA PRO A 13 -17.38 24.99 41.02
C PRO A 13 -17.27 25.17 39.50
N LEU A 14 -16.92 26.38 39.03
CA LEU A 14 -16.71 26.65 37.61
C LEU A 14 -15.51 25.86 37.06
N THR A 15 -14.40 25.84 37.80
CA THR A 15 -13.21 25.06 37.43
C THR A 15 -13.52 23.57 37.32
N CYS A 16 -14.27 23.01 38.29
CA CYS A 16 -14.68 21.61 38.25
C CYS A 16 -15.54 21.29 37.01
N VAL A 17 -16.51 22.16 36.68
CA VAL A 17 -17.36 21.98 35.49
C VAL A 17 -16.53 22.02 34.19
N VAL A 18 -15.61 22.98 34.06
CA VAL A 18 -14.73 23.07 32.89
C VAL A 18 -13.83 21.83 32.76
N MET A 19 -13.23 21.36 33.87
CA MET A 19 -12.42 20.14 33.85
C MET A 19 -13.24 18.91 33.44
N CYS A 20 -14.49 18.80 33.90
CA CYS A 20 -15.40 17.74 33.47
C CYS A 20 -15.68 17.78 31.96
N PHE A 21 -15.97 18.96 31.40
CA PHE A 21 -16.18 19.11 29.95
C PHE A 21 -14.93 18.78 29.14
N VAL A 22 -13.75 19.20 29.60
CA VAL A 22 -12.47 18.88 28.96
C VAL A 22 -12.20 17.38 28.99
N ALA A 23 -12.39 16.73 30.14
CA ALA A 23 -12.22 15.28 30.29
C ALA A 23 -13.20 14.51 29.37
N LEU A 24 -14.48 14.91 29.34
CA LEU A 24 -15.47 14.33 28.43
C LEU A 24 -15.11 14.55 26.96
N GLY A 25 -14.57 15.73 26.62
CA GLY A 25 -14.06 16.03 25.28
C GLY A 25 -12.92 15.11 24.86
N PHE A 26 -11.94 14.88 25.74
CA PHE A 26 -10.84 13.94 25.49
C PHE A 26 -11.33 12.50 25.32
N VAL A 27 -12.26 12.04 26.16
CA VAL A 27 -12.86 10.69 26.04
C VAL A 27 -13.63 10.57 24.71
N GLY A 28 -14.37 11.61 24.32
CA GLY A 28 -15.08 11.66 23.04
C GLY A 28 -14.12 11.57 21.84
N ALA A 29 -13.07 12.39 21.84
CA ALA A 29 -12.06 12.40 20.77
C ALA A 29 -11.33 11.04 20.67
N ALA A 30 -10.96 10.43 21.80
CA ALA A 30 -10.33 9.12 21.83
C ALA A 30 -11.23 8.02 21.25
N ARG A 31 -12.53 8.04 21.55
CA ARG A 31 -13.51 7.09 21.00
C ARG A 31 -13.68 7.24 19.49
N LEU A 32 -13.79 8.48 19.01
CA LEU A 32 -13.87 8.76 17.57
C LEU A 32 -12.60 8.31 16.84
N GLY A 33 -11.42 8.58 17.42
CA GLY A 33 -10.15 8.10 16.88
C GLY A 33 -10.08 6.57 16.80
N ALA A 34 -10.50 5.87 17.86
CA ALA A 34 -10.52 4.42 17.90
C ALA A 34 -11.49 3.81 16.85
N GLN A 35 -12.65 4.44 16.63
CA GLN A 35 -13.59 4.03 15.58
C GLN A 35 -12.99 4.22 14.19
N GLY A 36 -12.32 5.35 13.94
CA GLY A 36 -11.63 5.60 12.67
C GLY A 36 -10.54 4.57 12.37
N VAL A 37 -9.74 4.22 13.38
CA VAL A 37 -8.72 3.17 13.26
C VAL A 37 -9.34 1.79 13.00
N ALA A 38 -10.45 1.46 13.67
CA ALA A 38 -11.13 0.19 13.47
C ALA A 38 -11.67 0.04 12.03
N LEU A 39 -12.25 1.11 11.48
CA LEU A 39 -12.72 1.14 10.08
C LEU A 39 -11.56 0.98 9.09
N ALA A 40 -10.47 1.73 9.27
CA ALA A 40 -9.30 1.60 8.40
C ALA A 40 -8.68 0.19 8.44
N LYS A 41 -8.71 -0.45 9.61
CA LYS A 41 -8.25 -1.84 9.76
C LYS A 41 -9.19 -2.85 9.13
N SER A 42 -10.51 -2.66 9.25
CA SER A 42 -11.48 -3.55 8.62
C SER A 42 -11.36 -3.49 7.09
N ASP A 43 -11.21 -2.29 6.52
CA ASP A 43 -11.07 -2.12 5.07
C ASP A 43 -9.79 -2.78 4.56
N ALA A 44 -8.66 -2.54 5.23
CA ALA A 44 -7.39 -3.16 4.86
C ALA A 44 -7.39 -4.70 4.99
N ALA A 45 -8.13 -5.24 5.96
CA ALA A 45 -8.30 -6.69 6.13
C ALA A 45 -9.15 -7.29 5.00
N ALA A 46 -10.23 -6.60 4.61
CA ALA A 46 -11.08 -7.02 3.50
C ALA A 46 -10.29 -7.03 2.19
N GLU A 47 -9.53 -5.97 1.92
CA GLU A 47 -8.70 -5.85 0.71
C GLU A 47 -7.62 -6.94 0.64
N ALA A 48 -6.95 -7.22 1.76
CA ALA A 48 -5.95 -8.28 1.82
C ALA A 48 -6.56 -9.66 1.53
N ALA A 49 -7.73 -9.95 2.11
CA ALA A 49 -8.44 -11.22 1.88
C ALA A 49 -8.97 -11.34 0.44
N ALA A 50 -9.50 -10.26 -0.15
CA ALA A 50 -9.98 -10.25 -1.53
C ALA A 50 -8.83 -10.56 -2.49
N LEU A 51 -7.70 -9.90 -2.28
CA LEU A 51 -6.53 -10.07 -3.12
C LEU A 51 -5.88 -11.44 -2.97
N ALA A 52 -5.78 -11.97 -1.74
CA ALA A 52 -5.33 -13.33 -1.50
C ALA A 52 -6.18 -14.33 -2.28
N ALA A 53 -7.51 -14.19 -2.21
CA ALA A 53 -8.43 -15.03 -2.95
C ALA A 53 -8.22 -14.90 -4.47
N ALA A 54 -8.00 -13.69 -4.98
CA ALA A 54 -7.80 -13.41 -6.41
C ALA A 54 -6.51 -14.03 -6.99
N ILE A 55 -5.48 -14.21 -6.17
CA ILE A 55 -4.23 -14.87 -6.58
C ILE A 55 -4.18 -16.36 -6.20
N GLY A 56 -5.26 -16.92 -5.65
CA GLY A 56 -5.33 -18.32 -5.22
C GLY A 56 -4.59 -18.63 -3.91
N ALA A 57 -4.23 -17.61 -3.13
CA ALA A 57 -3.67 -17.75 -1.79
C ALA A 57 -4.78 -17.89 -0.72
N ASP A 58 -4.44 -18.35 0.50
CA ASP A 58 -5.43 -18.54 1.58
C ASP A 58 -5.98 -17.20 2.11
N GLU A 59 -7.19 -16.86 1.69
CA GLU A 59 -7.90 -15.65 2.12
C GLU A 59 -8.24 -15.62 3.62
N ARG A 60 -8.40 -16.78 4.27
CA ARG A 60 -8.66 -16.87 5.71
C ARG A 60 -7.40 -16.59 6.50
N GLU A 61 -6.25 -17.03 6.01
CA GLU A 61 -4.96 -16.66 6.59
C GLU A 61 -4.70 -15.16 6.44
N ALA A 62 -4.94 -14.59 5.27
CA ALA A 62 -4.80 -13.16 5.02
C ALA A 62 -5.71 -12.30 5.93
N ALA A 63 -6.97 -12.71 6.13
CA ALA A 63 -7.88 -12.06 7.07
C ALA A 63 -7.36 -12.14 8.52
N ARG A 64 -6.95 -13.34 8.97
CA ARG A 64 -6.43 -13.57 10.33
C ARG A 64 -5.15 -12.79 10.61
N ALA A 65 -4.25 -12.70 9.64
CA ALA A 65 -3.03 -11.89 9.74
C ALA A 65 -3.33 -10.39 9.95
N ASN A 66 -4.53 -9.92 9.55
CA ASN A 66 -5.01 -8.57 9.79
C ASN A 66 -5.97 -8.46 10.99
N GLY A 67 -6.05 -9.50 11.82
CA GLY A 67 -6.91 -9.53 13.02
C GLY A 67 -8.40 -9.56 12.71
N ALA A 68 -8.77 -10.05 11.53
CA ALA A 68 -10.15 -10.21 11.09
C ALA A 68 -10.49 -11.67 10.81
N GLU A 69 -11.78 -11.98 10.75
CA GLU A 69 -12.29 -13.29 10.37
C GLU A 69 -12.99 -13.19 9.02
N LEU A 70 -12.78 -14.18 8.15
CA LEU A 70 -13.52 -14.25 6.89
C LEU A 70 -14.97 -14.66 7.19
N ALA A 71 -15.90 -13.72 7.00
CA ALA A 71 -17.33 -13.97 7.19
C ALA A 71 -17.93 -14.65 5.96
N TRP A 72 -17.52 -14.24 4.77
CA TRP A 72 -18.10 -14.72 3.52
C TRP A 72 -17.16 -14.53 2.32
N ARG A 73 -17.33 -15.37 1.29
CA ARG A 73 -16.64 -15.28 -0.01
C ARG A 73 -17.61 -15.61 -1.14
N ARG A 74 -17.48 -14.89 -2.26
CA ARG A 74 -18.10 -15.22 -3.56
C ARG A 74 -17.10 -15.05 -4.67
N SER A 75 -17.16 -15.98 -5.63
CA SER A 75 -16.52 -15.85 -6.93
C SER A 75 -17.61 -15.64 -7.97
N SER A 76 -17.58 -14.53 -8.71
CA SER A 76 -18.54 -14.29 -9.80
C SER A 76 -18.13 -15.12 -11.03
N SER A 77 -18.48 -16.41 -11.03
CA SER A 77 -18.25 -17.28 -12.20
C SER A 77 -19.16 -16.94 -13.39
N GLN A 78 -20.15 -16.06 -13.21
CA GLN A 78 -21.12 -15.68 -14.23
C GLN A 78 -21.58 -14.23 -14.03
N ALA A 79 -21.59 -13.45 -15.10
CA ALA A 79 -22.18 -12.10 -15.11
C ALA A 79 -23.67 -12.20 -14.73
N GLY A 80 -24.09 -11.44 -13.70
CA GLY A 80 -25.51 -11.33 -13.33
C GLY A 80 -25.85 -11.70 -11.87
N GLY A 81 -24.90 -12.17 -11.07
CA GLY A 81 -25.11 -12.48 -9.64
C GLY A 81 -24.69 -11.34 -8.70
N GLY A 82 -25.28 -10.15 -8.85
CA GLY A 82 -25.06 -9.04 -7.90
C GLY A 82 -25.56 -9.36 -6.49
N ARG A 83 -25.28 -8.50 -5.50
CA ARG A 83 -25.89 -8.62 -4.16
C ARG A 83 -27.41 -8.59 -4.28
N PRO A 84 -28.16 -9.17 -3.32
CA PRO A 84 -29.44 -8.58 -2.99
C PRO A 84 -29.16 -7.10 -2.62
N ASN A 85 -29.53 -6.18 -3.50
CA ASN A 85 -29.39 -4.71 -3.37
C ASN A 85 -28.03 -4.08 -3.73
N SER A 86 -27.17 -4.66 -4.58
CA SER A 86 -26.10 -3.87 -5.22
C SER A 86 -26.56 -3.35 -6.57
N GLU A 87 -26.65 -2.04 -6.71
CA GLU A 87 -27.00 -1.37 -7.97
C GLU A 87 -25.89 -1.47 -9.03
N LEU A 88 -24.68 -1.91 -8.64
CA LEU A 88 -23.56 -2.05 -9.55
C LEU A 88 -23.40 -3.52 -9.99
N PRO A 89 -23.28 -3.79 -11.30
CA PRO A 89 -22.99 -5.12 -11.80
C PRO A 89 -21.56 -5.53 -11.39
N SER A 90 -21.41 -6.77 -10.90
CA SER A 90 -20.10 -7.40 -10.64
C SER A 90 -19.42 -7.73 -11.97
N GLU A 91 -18.11 -7.54 -12.05
CA GLU A 91 -17.34 -7.91 -13.23
C GLU A 91 -17.14 -9.45 -13.28
N PRO A 92 -17.05 -10.08 -14.47
CA PRO A 92 -16.80 -11.51 -14.57
C PRO A 92 -15.44 -11.89 -13.98
N GLY A 93 -15.41 -12.89 -13.09
CA GLY A 93 -14.18 -13.37 -12.44
C GLY A 93 -13.75 -12.57 -11.21
N GLU A 94 -14.52 -11.58 -10.79
CA GLU A 94 -14.31 -10.83 -9.55
C GLU A 94 -14.53 -11.74 -8.32
N ILE A 95 -13.59 -11.70 -7.39
CA ILE A 95 -13.71 -12.38 -6.10
C ILE A 95 -14.02 -11.35 -5.03
N GLU A 96 -15.21 -11.48 -4.46
CA GLU A 96 -15.69 -10.66 -3.35
C GLU A 96 -15.51 -11.40 -2.03
N VAL A 97 -15.03 -10.69 -1.02
CA VAL A 97 -14.94 -11.19 0.35
C VAL A 97 -15.58 -10.21 1.31
N GLU A 98 -16.15 -10.75 2.37
CA GLU A 98 -16.57 -10.01 3.55
C GLU A 98 -15.77 -10.52 4.75
N ILE A 99 -15.24 -9.58 5.52
CA ILE A 99 -14.55 -9.88 6.78
C ILE A 99 -15.30 -9.26 7.96
N LEU A 100 -15.06 -9.82 9.13
CA LEU A 100 -15.47 -9.28 10.41
C LEU A 100 -14.21 -8.87 11.19
N TYR A 101 -14.08 -7.58 11.48
CA TYR A 101 -13.06 -7.02 12.36
C TYR A 101 -13.73 -6.47 13.61
N ARG A 102 -13.65 -7.20 14.72
CA ARG A 102 -14.43 -6.92 15.95
C ARG A 102 -15.93 -6.90 15.65
N ASP A 103 -16.58 -5.74 15.76
CA ASP A 103 -17.99 -5.49 15.48
C ASP A 103 -18.23 -4.89 14.08
N LYS A 104 -17.17 -4.72 13.27
CA LYS A 104 -17.25 -4.08 11.95
C LYS A 104 -17.19 -5.11 10.84
N ARG A 105 -18.12 -4.98 9.89
CA ARG A 105 -18.11 -5.70 8.63
C ARG A 105 -17.49 -4.81 7.58
N ALA A 106 -16.51 -5.35 6.86
CA ALA A 106 -15.94 -4.70 5.69
C ALA A 106 -15.89 -5.71 4.55
N TRP A 107 -15.96 -5.21 3.34
CA TRP A 107 -15.95 -6.03 2.15
C TRP A 107 -15.03 -5.41 1.13
N ALA A 108 -14.44 -6.27 0.30
CA ALA A 108 -13.60 -5.85 -0.81
C ALA A 108 -13.72 -6.87 -1.93
N ALA A 109 -13.39 -6.42 -3.13
CA ALA A 109 -13.42 -7.23 -4.32
C ALA A 109 -12.10 -7.10 -5.08
N ALA A 110 -11.63 -8.20 -5.65
CA ALA A 110 -10.41 -8.24 -6.43
C ALA A 110 -10.59 -9.17 -7.65
N ILE A 111 -10.06 -8.73 -8.79
CA ILE A 111 -10.07 -9.50 -10.03
C ILE A 111 -8.73 -10.24 -10.11
N PRO A 112 -8.73 -11.57 -10.38
CA PRO A 112 -7.51 -12.32 -10.64
C PRO A 112 -6.70 -11.71 -11.78
N PRO A 113 -5.36 -11.62 -11.67
CA PRO A 113 -4.55 -11.14 -12.77
C PRO A 113 -4.68 -12.07 -13.98
N ALA A 114 -4.94 -11.50 -15.16
CA ALA A 114 -5.00 -12.25 -16.40
C ALA A 114 -3.64 -12.92 -16.68
N GLY A 115 -3.53 -14.22 -16.44
CA GLY A 115 -2.30 -14.97 -16.67
C GLY A 115 -1.89 -15.99 -15.60
N THR A 116 -2.71 -16.30 -14.58
CA THR A 116 -2.42 -17.37 -13.60
C THR A 116 -2.59 -18.80 -14.15
N GLY A 117 -2.31 -19.00 -15.44
CA GLY A 117 -1.98 -20.32 -15.97
C GLY A 117 -0.56 -20.69 -15.54
N ALA A 118 -0.42 -21.91 -15.01
CA ALA A 118 0.77 -22.65 -14.59
C ALA A 118 2.18 -22.16 -15.05
N PRO A 119 3.24 -22.39 -14.23
CA PRO A 119 4.58 -21.89 -14.49
C PRO A 119 5.17 -22.48 -15.79
N GLY A 120 5.25 -21.65 -16.82
CA GLY A 120 5.95 -21.96 -18.07
C GLY A 120 7.47 -21.90 -17.88
N THR A 121 8.10 -23.06 -18.01
CA THR A 121 9.54 -23.28 -18.12
C THR A 121 10.12 -22.69 -19.42
N GLY A 122 11.26 -21.99 -19.33
CA GLY A 122 12.18 -21.63 -20.43
C GLY A 122 12.28 -20.12 -20.69
N ALA A 123 13.43 -19.44 -20.76
CA ALA A 123 14.79 -19.87 -21.09
C ALA A 123 15.86 -18.96 -20.43
N PRO A 124 17.15 -19.37 -20.41
CA PRO A 124 18.22 -18.73 -19.64
C PRO A 124 18.99 -17.68 -20.47
N GLY A 125 19.21 -16.50 -19.88
CA GLY A 125 20.14 -15.49 -20.35
C GLY A 125 21.00 -15.01 -19.19
N THR A 126 22.24 -15.48 -19.15
CA THR A 126 23.28 -15.18 -18.17
C THR A 126 23.82 -13.76 -18.31
N GLN A 127 23.79 -12.97 -17.23
CA GLN A 127 24.87 -12.06 -16.81
C GLN A 127 24.61 -11.55 -15.37
N ALA A 128 25.69 -11.53 -14.56
CA ALA A 128 25.79 -11.31 -13.12
C ALA A 128 25.04 -10.07 -12.57
N GLY A 129 24.49 -10.02 -11.33
CA GLY A 129 24.38 -10.96 -10.22
C GLY A 129 23.61 -10.28 -9.07
N GLY A 130 22.63 -10.96 -8.47
CA GLY A 130 21.86 -10.52 -7.29
C GLY A 130 20.89 -9.34 -7.50
N LYS A 131 19.72 -9.38 -6.83
CA LYS A 131 18.71 -8.31 -6.56
C LYS A 131 18.22 -7.38 -7.70
N ARG A 132 18.80 -7.44 -8.90
CA ARG A 132 18.33 -6.81 -10.15
C ARG A 132 17.50 -7.77 -11.01
N ASN A 133 17.38 -9.03 -10.61
CA ASN A 133 16.55 -10.03 -11.29
C ASN A 133 15.07 -9.63 -11.24
N GLY A 134 14.35 -9.84 -12.35
CA GLY A 134 12.93 -9.53 -12.47
C GLY A 134 12.60 -8.05 -12.66
N LEU A 135 13.59 -7.16 -12.71
CA LEU A 135 13.37 -5.75 -13.04
C LEU A 135 12.89 -5.61 -14.48
N ALA A 136 12.00 -4.64 -14.69
CA ALA A 136 11.52 -4.30 -16.02
C ALA A 136 12.68 -3.80 -16.89
N PRO A 137 12.64 -4.02 -18.23
CA PRO A 137 13.69 -3.56 -19.14
C PRO A 137 13.99 -2.06 -19.02
N GLU A 138 12.97 -1.25 -18.75
CA GLU A 138 13.12 0.19 -18.55
C GLU A 138 13.96 0.51 -17.30
N MET A 139 13.68 -0.15 -16.18
CA MET A 139 14.47 0.01 -14.95
C MET A 139 15.91 -0.47 -15.15
N LEU A 140 16.13 -1.60 -15.83
CA LEU A 140 17.48 -2.08 -16.15
C LEU A 140 18.26 -1.10 -17.02
N ASN A 141 17.62 -0.49 -18.02
CA ASN A 141 18.24 0.53 -18.85
C ASN A 141 18.57 1.81 -18.07
N ALA A 142 17.70 2.21 -17.14
CA ALA A 142 17.96 3.35 -16.27
C ALA A 142 19.12 3.09 -15.30
N LEU A 143 19.17 1.89 -14.71
CA LEU A 143 20.29 1.46 -13.87
C LEU A 143 21.62 1.41 -14.63
N ARG A 144 21.63 0.92 -15.87
CA ARG A 144 22.85 0.93 -16.70
C ARG A 144 23.36 2.35 -16.93
N ARG A 145 22.47 3.29 -17.30
CA ARG A 145 22.86 4.70 -17.45
C ARG A 145 23.35 5.32 -16.15
N ALA A 146 22.76 4.96 -15.00
CA ALA A 146 23.22 5.40 -13.69
C ALA A 146 24.62 4.86 -13.37
N ASP A 147 24.85 3.56 -13.61
CA ASP A 147 26.15 2.90 -13.41
C ASP A 147 27.23 3.59 -14.26
N ASP A 148 26.95 3.86 -15.53
CA ASP A 148 27.86 4.55 -16.46
C ASP A 148 28.17 5.98 -15.99
N ALA A 149 27.14 6.75 -15.61
CA ALA A 149 27.29 8.13 -15.16
C ALA A 149 28.07 8.22 -13.83
N LEU A 150 27.85 7.29 -12.91
CA LEU A 150 28.62 7.21 -11.66
C LEU A 150 30.09 6.88 -11.93
N ALA A 151 30.35 5.90 -12.80
CA ALA A 151 31.71 5.52 -13.17
C ALA A 151 32.47 6.68 -13.83
N GLN A 152 31.82 7.42 -14.74
CA GLN A 152 32.41 8.62 -15.37
C GLN A 152 32.77 9.72 -14.38
N ARG A 153 32.05 9.80 -13.25
CA ARG A 153 32.27 10.78 -12.19
C ARG A 153 33.23 10.29 -11.10
N GLY A 154 33.81 9.09 -11.24
CA GLY A 154 34.65 8.48 -10.22
C GLY A 154 33.90 8.15 -8.92
N LEU A 155 32.58 7.99 -8.99
CA LEU A 155 31.72 7.62 -7.87
C LEU A 155 31.56 6.09 -7.80
N PRO A 156 31.13 5.54 -6.64
CA PRO A 156 30.87 4.11 -6.52
C PRO A 156 29.90 3.60 -7.60
N ALA A 157 30.26 2.48 -8.23
CA ALA A 157 29.45 1.75 -9.20
C ALA A 157 29.75 0.24 -9.08
N PRO A 158 28.80 -0.67 -9.43
CA PRO A 158 27.42 -0.40 -9.86
C PRO A 158 26.50 -0.07 -8.67
N VAL A 159 25.34 0.52 -8.95
CA VAL A 159 24.28 0.79 -7.97
C VAL A 159 23.83 -0.51 -7.28
N PRO A 160 23.99 -0.66 -5.95
CA PRO A 160 23.52 -1.83 -5.24
C PRO A 160 22.01 -1.74 -5.05
N VAL A 161 21.30 -2.78 -5.50
CA VAL A 161 19.86 -2.92 -5.30
C VAL A 161 19.65 -3.77 -4.05
N VAL A 162 18.92 -3.26 -3.06
CA VAL A 162 18.50 -3.98 -1.84
C VAL A 162 17.21 -4.73 -2.06
N SER A 163 16.28 -4.13 -2.81
CA SER A 163 15.03 -4.73 -3.24
C SER A 163 14.72 -4.27 -4.65
N GLY A 164 14.41 -5.19 -5.55
CA GLY A 164 14.04 -4.93 -6.94
C GLY A 164 12.61 -5.39 -7.19
N TYR A 165 12.44 -6.37 -8.07
CA TYR A 165 11.16 -7.05 -8.23
C TYR A 165 10.72 -7.74 -6.92
N ARG A 166 9.43 -7.67 -6.63
CA ARG A 166 8.79 -8.36 -5.50
C ARG A 166 7.47 -8.94 -5.98
N SER A 167 7.23 -10.23 -5.78
CA SER A 167 5.95 -10.82 -6.16
C SER A 167 4.78 -10.21 -5.38
N VAL A 168 3.55 -10.43 -5.86
CA VAL A 168 2.35 -9.96 -5.16
C VAL A 168 2.23 -10.63 -3.78
N GLU A 169 2.59 -11.91 -3.68
CA GLU A 169 2.58 -12.70 -2.44
C GLU A 169 3.62 -12.15 -1.44
N GLU A 170 4.84 -11.86 -1.89
CA GLU A 170 5.86 -11.23 -1.05
C GLU A 170 5.42 -9.84 -0.57
N GLN A 171 4.75 -9.07 -1.44
CA GLN A 171 4.18 -7.77 -1.08
C GLN A 171 3.02 -7.94 -0.08
N MET A 172 2.23 -9.00 -0.17
CA MET A 172 1.18 -9.33 0.79
C MET A 172 1.75 -9.65 2.18
N ALA A 173 2.80 -10.47 2.23
CA ALA A 173 3.51 -10.74 3.49
C ALA A 173 4.11 -9.45 4.08
N LEU A 174 4.63 -8.55 3.25
CA LEU A 174 5.15 -7.25 3.68
C LEU A 174 4.04 -6.31 4.18
N TRP A 175 2.91 -6.28 3.47
CA TRP A 175 1.74 -5.47 3.82
C TRP A 175 1.11 -5.94 5.14
N ALA A 176 1.03 -7.25 5.39
CA ALA A 176 0.53 -7.79 6.66
C ALA A 176 1.35 -7.29 7.87
N ARG A 177 2.67 -7.11 7.70
CA ARG A 177 3.57 -6.59 8.75
C ARG A 177 3.91 -5.10 8.62
N ARG A 178 3.17 -4.33 7.82
CA ARG A 178 3.48 -2.91 7.53
C ARG A 178 3.58 -2.01 8.76
N ALA A 179 2.87 -2.36 9.85
CA ALA A 179 2.89 -1.59 11.10
C ALA A 179 4.27 -1.54 11.77
N THR A 180 5.17 -2.49 11.47
CA THR A 180 6.55 -2.52 11.97
C THR A 180 7.58 -2.13 10.92
N ASN A 181 7.14 -1.75 9.71
CA ASN A 181 8.03 -1.31 8.66
C ASN A 181 8.36 0.19 8.84
N PRO A 182 9.64 0.59 8.86
CA PRO A 182 10.02 2.00 8.95
C PRO A 182 9.60 2.84 7.72
N TYR A 183 9.31 2.20 6.59
CA TYR A 183 8.91 2.86 5.35
C TYR A 183 7.46 2.53 4.97
N PRO A 184 6.79 3.43 4.22
CA PRO A 184 5.48 3.14 3.66
C PRO A 184 5.50 1.84 2.85
N VAL A 185 4.54 0.97 3.09
CA VAL A 185 4.35 -0.25 2.30
C VAL A 185 3.16 0.00 1.39
N ALA A 186 3.25 -0.31 0.10
CA ALA A 186 2.09 -0.25 -0.80
C ALA A 186 1.20 -1.49 -0.63
N PRO A 187 -0.13 -1.38 -0.88
CA PRO A 187 -0.99 -2.55 -0.98
C PRO A 187 -0.47 -3.55 -2.03
N PRO A 188 -0.73 -4.86 -1.89
CA PRO A 188 -0.21 -5.82 -2.84
C PRO A 188 -0.90 -5.66 -4.20
N GLY A 189 -0.15 -5.85 -5.29
CA GLY A 189 -0.60 -5.55 -6.65
C GLY A 189 -0.61 -4.06 -7.02
N LYS A 190 -0.32 -3.16 -6.06
CA LYS A 190 -0.23 -1.70 -6.29
C LYS A 190 1.20 -1.16 -6.13
N SER A 191 2.17 -2.01 -5.79
CA SER A 191 3.57 -1.64 -5.65
C SER A 191 4.28 -1.63 -7.00
N ALA A 192 5.08 -0.60 -7.30
CA ALA A 192 5.92 -0.61 -8.50
C ALA A 192 6.97 -1.75 -8.48
N HIS A 193 7.33 -2.26 -7.29
CA HIS A 193 8.13 -3.48 -7.17
C HIS A 193 7.42 -4.72 -7.75
N ASN A 194 6.08 -4.77 -7.75
CA ASN A 194 5.31 -5.89 -8.32
C ASN A 194 5.46 -6.03 -9.84
N ILE A 195 5.94 -5.00 -10.52
CA ILE A 195 6.18 -5.00 -11.97
C ILE A 195 7.65 -4.70 -12.31
N GLY A 196 8.54 -4.76 -11.31
CA GLY A 196 9.97 -4.51 -11.51
C GLY A 196 10.31 -3.06 -11.91
N MET A 197 9.42 -2.12 -11.65
CA MET A 197 9.57 -0.68 -11.98
C MET A 197 10.04 0.16 -10.79
N ALA A 198 10.54 -0.47 -9.74
CA ALA A 198 11.13 0.21 -8.59
C ALA A 198 12.31 -0.55 -8.03
N ILE A 199 13.22 0.19 -7.41
CA ILE A 199 14.33 -0.33 -6.62
C ILE A 199 14.43 0.41 -5.29
N ASP A 200 14.86 -0.32 -4.27
CA ASP A 200 15.33 0.25 -3.02
C ASP A 200 16.86 0.10 -2.96
N VAL A 201 17.57 1.16 -2.57
CA VAL A 201 19.04 1.17 -2.43
C VAL A 201 19.45 1.30 -0.96
N PRO A 202 20.70 0.98 -0.57
CA PRO A 202 21.18 1.28 0.77
C PRO A 202 21.14 2.79 1.05
N ARG A 203 20.85 3.20 2.29
CA ARG A 203 20.75 4.63 2.64
C ARG A 203 22.00 5.45 2.28
N GLY A 204 23.19 4.87 2.37
CA GLY A 204 24.44 5.52 1.96
C GLY A 204 24.58 5.77 0.44
N TRP A 205 23.76 5.11 -0.38
CA TRP A 205 23.76 5.24 -1.84
C TRP A 205 22.77 6.26 -2.37
N VAL A 206 21.91 6.81 -1.52
CA VAL A 206 20.89 7.79 -1.93
C VAL A 206 21.54 9.03 -2.55
N GLY A 207 22.55 9.61 -1.90
CA GLY A 207 23.25 10.81 -2.41
C GLY A 207 23.95 10.59 -3.75
N PRO A 208 24.83 9.57 -3.87
CA PRO A 208 25.45 9.23 -5.16
C PRO A 208 24.43 9.01 -6.27
N LEU A 209 23.39 8.20 -6.04
CA LEU A 209 22.38 7.90 -7.05
C LEU A 209 21.54 9.13 -7.42
N GLN A 210 21.12 9.95 -6.44
CA GLN A 210 20.43 11.22 -6.69
C GLN A 210 21.21 12.14 -7.62
N SER A 211 22.55 12.19 -7.49
CA SER A 211 23.39 13.07 -8.31
C SER A 211 23.37 12.75 -9.80
N VAL A 212 23.02 11.51 -10.17
CA VAL A 212 22.92 11.04 -11.56
C VAL A 212 21.49 10.67 -11.97
N ALA A 213 20.52 10.67 -11.03
CA ALA A 213 19.20 10.09 -11.24
C ALA A 213 18.48 10.67 -12.48
N ALA A 214 18.42 12.01 -12.59
CA ALA A 214 17.75 12.67 -13.70
C ALA A 214 18.38 12.32 -15.07
N GLU A 215 19.71 12.29 -15.16
CA GLU A 215 20.46 11.89 -16.36
C GLU A 215 20.21 10.42 -16.70
N ALA A 216 20.16 9.56 -15.69
CA ALA A 216 19.87 8.14 -15.84
C ALA A 216 18.40 7.85 -16.20
N GLY A 217 17.51 8.85 -16.18
CA GLY A 217 16.07 8.64 -16.35
C GLY A 217 15.43 7.96 -15.16
N LEU A 218 16.00 8.15 -13.96
CA LEU A 218 15.44 7.78 -12.67
C LEU A 218 14.89 9.02 -11.95
N CYS A 219 14.06 8.75 -10.96
CA CYS A 219 13.50 9.73 -10.06
C CYS A 219 13.39 9.10 -8.67
N GLN A 220 13.27 9.95 -7.66
CA GLN A 220 13.01 9.55 -6.30
C GLN A 220 11.64 10.11 -5.90
N PRO A 221 10.55 9.33 -6.01
CA PRO A 221 9.20 9.85 -5.87
C PRO A 221 8.88 10.31 -4.44
N PHE A 222 9.55 9.74 -3.43
CA PHE A 222 9.22 9.96 -2.01
C PHE A 222 10.44 10.34 -1.16
N PRO A 223 11.18 11.43 -1.48
CA PRO A 223 12.48 11.75 -0.87
C PRO A 223 12.45 11.89 0.66
N GLN A 224 11.30 12.26 1.25
CA GLN A 224 11.14 12.47 2.69
C GLN A 224 10.63 11.24 3.44
N ARG A 225 9.76 10.44 2.81
CA ARG A 225 9.05 9.31 3.46
C ARG A 225 9.66 7.96 3.13
N ASP A 226 10.25 7.85 1.94
CA ASP A 226 10.92 6.65 1.46
C ASP A 226 12.18 7.05 0.64
N PRO A 227 13.23 7.55 1.30
CA PRO A 227 14.41 8.08 0.63
C PRO A 227 15.23 7.01 -0.09
N ILE A 228 15.01 5.73 0.16
CA ILE A 228 15.77 4.67 -0.48
C ILE A 228 15.15 4.22 -1.81
N HIS A 229 13.92 4.65 -2.08
CA HIS A 229 13.12 4.19 -3.20
C HIS A 229 13.33 5.04 -4.46
N PHE A 230 13.62 4.38 -5.57
CA PHE A 230 13.79 4.98 -6.90
C PHE A 230 12.96 4.24 -7.94
N ALA A 231 12.42 5.00 -8.88
CA ALA A 231 11.65 4.52 -10.02
C ALA A 231 12.17 5.16 -11.32
N PRO A 232 11.79 4.66 -12.51
CA PRO A 232 12.04 5.36 -13.75
C PRO A 232 11.25 6.68 -13.78
N ALA A 233 11.81 7.72 -14.38
CA ALA A 233 11.17 9.04 -14.47
C ALA A 233 9.83 9.04 -15.24
N THR A 234 9.59 8.00 -16.03
CA THR A 234 8.36 7.72 -16.78
C THR A 234 7.28 7.00 -15.96
N SER A 235 7.62 6.53 -14.75
CA SER A 235 6.69 5.82 -13.89
C SER A 235 5.58 6.75 -13.40
N VAL A 236 4.43 6.16 -13.07
CA VAL A 236 3.30 6.89 -12.49
C VAL A 236 3.66 7.56 -11.16
N GLU A 237 4.59 6.97 -10.40
CA GLU A 237 5.06 7.51 -9.11
C GLU A 237 5.84 8.81 -9.29
N CYS A 238 6.40 9.05 -10.48
CA CYS A 238 7.19 10.23 -10.81
C CYS A 238 6.48 11.22 -11.74
N GLY A 239 5.14 11.09 -11.86
CA GLY A 239 4.34 11.99 -12.70
C GLY A 239 4.45 11.69 -14.20
N GLY A 240 5.10 10.59 -14.57
CA GLY A 240 5.11 10.11 -15.95
C GLY A 240 3.70 9.70 -16.40
N ARG A 241 3.25 10.24 -17.53
CA ARG A 241 2.12 9.67 -18.26
C ARG A 241 2.66 8.43 -18.96
N ALA A 242 2.20 7.24 -18.59
CA ALA A 242 2.55 5.99 -19.28
C ALA A 242 2.43 6.20 -20.81
N ARG A 243 3.57 6.39 -21.49
CA ARG A 243 3.60 6.62 -22.93
C ARG A 243 3.42 5.26 -23.60
N GLY A 244 2.28 5.09 -24.25
CA GLY A 244 1.95 3.86 -24.93
C GLY A 244 0.85 3.14 -24.19
N ARG A 245 -0.26 2.99 -24.91
CA ARG A 245 -1.34 2.06 -24.65
C ARG A 245 -0.74 0.70 -24.24
N ALA A 246 -0.57 0.47 -22.95
CA ALA A 246 -0.71 -0.88 -22.43
C ALA A 246 -2.07 -1.38 -22.92
N PRO A 247 -2.26 -2.68 -23.24
CA PRO A 247 -3.60 -3.22 -23.06
C PRO A 247 -4.00 -2.77 -21.65
N SER A 248 -5.15 -2.10 -21.47
CA SER A 248 -5.64 -1.82 -20.13
C SER A 248 -5.41 -3.11 -19.34
N PRO A 249 -4.54 -3.12 -18.30
CA PRO A 249 -4.63 -4.20 -17.37
C PRO A 249 -5.97 -3.90 -16.73
N LEU A 250 -7.02 -4.61 -17.16
CA LEU A 250 -8.35 -4.56 -16.59
C LEU A 250 -8.14 -4.49 -15.10
N GLY A 251 -8.45 -3.31 -14.57
CA GLY A 251 -7.97 -2.92 -13.27
C GLY A 251 -8.50 -3.90 -12.25
N ALA A 252 -7.70 -4.21 -11.24
CA ALA A 252 -8.27 -4.28 -9.90
C ALA A 252 -8.83 -2.87 -9.60
N VAL A 253 -10.02 -2.60 -10.14
CA VAL A 253 -10.86 -1.47 -9.79
C VAL A 253 -11.42 -1.82 -8.43
N LEU A 254 -10.73 -1.33 -7.38
CA LEU A 254 -11.30 -1.33 -6.04
C LEU A 254 -12.51 -0.38 -6.07
N ARG A 255 -13.70 -0.95 -6.24
CA ARG A 255 -14.96 -0.23 -6.05
C ARG A 255 -15.30 -0.24 -4.57
N GLN A 256 -14.99 0.84 -3.86
CA GLN A 256 -15.63 1.14 -2.59
C GLN A 256 -16.95 1.87 -2.88
N PRO A 257 -18.09 1.48 -2.27
CA PRO A 257 -19.37 2.17 -2.44
C PRO A 257 -19.35 3.52 -1.71
N PRO A 258 -20.28 4.45 -2.01
CA PRO A 258 -20.48 5.64 -1.20
C PRO A 258 -20.81 5.26 0.25
N ARG A 259 -20.14 5.94 1.20
CA ARG A 259 -20.38 5.79 2.63
C ARG A 259 -21.83 6.16 2.93
N GLY A 260 -22.63 5.17 3.30
CA GLY A 260 -23.96 5.40 3.87
C GLY A 260 -23.84 6.21 5.16
N ARG A 261 -24.65 7.27 5.27
CA ARG A 261 -24.80 8.06 6.50
C ARG A 261 -25.47 7.26 7.61
#